data_AF-A0A948BGF6-F1
#
_entry.id   AF-A0A948BGF6-F1
#
_cell.length_a   1.000
_cell.length_b   1.000
_cell.length_c   1.000
_cell.angle_alpha   90.00
_cell.angle_beta   90.00
_cell.angle_gamma   90.00
#
_symmetry.space_group_name_H-M   'P 1'
#
loop_
_entity.id
_entity.type
_entity.pdbx_description
1 polymer ?
#
loop_
_entity_poly.entity_id
_entity_poly.type
_entity_poly.pdbx_seq_one_letter_code
_entity_poly.pdbx_strand_id
1 'polypeptide(L)'
;MWFAVRPLQRAVEVLQTYVTALQAVQPDAVVKTHKISIATVPDGSEEDSGFDLPVKGVVLDVFVDVTTAEVTGTTKLLDVGLDSGEAGGDANGFLTGIDCASLGLQKGTLLNSGQTLGALLAVDEGGTGELVPEPHVLNGTAVSVTYTASAADWAEFVGDIYVVYIEM
;
A
#
# COMPACT_ATOMS: atom_id res chain seq x y z
N MET A 1 2.88 41.82 -9.08
CA MET A 1 3.28 40.52 -9.63
C MET A 1 3.64 39.64 -8.43
N TRP A 2 2.73 38.76 -8.01
CA TRP A 2 2.84 37.97 -6.79
C TRP A 2 3.23 36.54 -7.18
N PHE A 3 4.41 36.09 -6.76
CA PHE A 3 4.93 34.76 -7.11
C PHE A 3 4.27 33.68 -6.23
N ALA A 4 3.27 33.01 -6.78
CA ALA A 4 2.72 31.76 -6.25
C ALA A 4 3.56 30.58 -6.75
N VAL A 5 4.75 30.38 -6.17
CA VAL A 5 5.62 29.22 -6.47
C VAL A 5 6.19 28.68 -5.18
N ARG A 6 5.39 28.04 -4.31
CA ARG A 6 5.93 27.42 -3.06
C ARG A 6 5.26 26.15 -2.51
N PRO A 7 4.13 25.61 -3.00
CA PRO A 7 3.59 24.38 -2.42
C PRO A 7 4.55 23.20 -2.57
N LEU A 8 5.11 23.02 -3.76
CA LEU A 8 6.03 21.91 -4.08
C LEU A 8 7.36 22.04 -3.35
N GLN A 9 7.89 23.26 -3.26
CA GLN A 9 9.17 23.51 -2.60
C GLN A 9 9.09 23.23 -1.08
N ARG A 10 7.95 23.57 -0.47
CA ARG A 10 7.70 23.27 0.95
C ARG A 10 7.52 21.77 1.20
N ALA A 11 6.86 21.04 0.30
CA ALA A 11 6.72 19.59 0.41
C ALA A 11 8.09 18.88 0.33
N VAL A 12 8.96 19.35 -0.57
CA VAL A 12 10.32 18.81 -0.72
C VAL A 12 11.18 19.07 0.52
N GLU A 13 11.13 20.28 1.09
CA GLU A 13 11.87 20.62 2.32
C GLU A 13 11.42 19.79 3.52
N VAL A 14 10.11 19.56 3.65
CA VAL A 14 9.54 18.70 4.70
C VAL A 14 10.02 17.26 4.53
N LEU A 15 9.93 16.70 3.33
CA LEU A 15 10.44 15.35 3.02
C LEU A 15 11.94 15.21 3.32
N GLN A 16 12.76 16.17 2.91
CA GLN A 16 14.20 16.14 3.19
C GLN A 16 14.51 16.19 4.70
N THR A 17 13.72 16.93 5.47
CA THR A 17 13.89 16.99 6.93
C THR A 17 13.62 15.64 7.59
N TYR A 18 12.56 14.95 7.18
CA TYR A 18 12.22 13.62 7.69
C TYR A 18 13.26 12.56 7.29
N VAL A 19 13.71 12.55 6.04
CA VAL A 19 14.76 11.64 5.57
C VAL A 19 16.06 11.83 6.34
N THR A 20 16.46 13.09 6.57
CA THR A 20 17.70 13.40 7.31
C THR A 20 17.61 12.98 8.78
N ALA A 21 16.45 13.19 9.42
CA ALA A 21 16.25 12.79 10.82
C ALA A 21 16.27 11.26 11.00
N LEU A 22 15.71 10.51 10.04
CA LEU A 22 15.76 9.05 10.02
C LEU A 22 17.19 8.53 9.87
N GLN A 23 17.94 9.08 8.93
CA GLN A 23 19.35 8.71 8.69
C GLN A 23 20.26 9.02 9.90
N ALA A 24 19.94 10.02 10.71
CA ALA A 24 20.72 10.37 11.90
C ALA A 24 20.51 9.41 13.09
N VAL A 25 19.35 8.74 13.16
CA VAL A 25 18.99 7.82 14.25
C VAL A 25 19.31 6.37 13.90
N GLN A 26 19.16 5.99 12.63
CA GLN A 26 19.65 4.73 12.08
C GLN A 26 20.34 5.00 10.75
N PRO A 27 21.69 5.05 10.71
CA PRO A 27 22.44 5.34 9.48
C PRO A 27 22.21 4.31 8.37
N ASP A 28 21.70 3.14 8.73
CA ASP A 28 21.39 2.03 7.83
C ASP A 28 19.89 1.92 7.49
N ALA A 29 19.02 2.75 8.08
CA ALA A 29 17.59 2.77 7.78
C ALA A 29 17.38 3.39 6.39
N VAL A 30 17.35 2.53 5.39
CA VAL A 30 17.11 2.88 4.00
C VAL A 30 15.63 2.63 3.68
N VAL A 31 14.95 3.65 3.15
CA VAL A 31 13.64 3.46 2.53
C VAL A 31 13.83 2.59 1.29
N LYS A 32 13.21 1.42 1.30
CA LYS A 32 13.21 0.45 0.22
C LYS A 32 11.85 0.45 -0.45
N THR A 33 11.87 0.09 -1.73
CA THR A 33 10.65 -0.21 -2.49
C THR A 33 10.82 -1.60 -3.07
N HIS A 34 9.90 -2.51 -2.73
CA HIS A 34 9.84 -3.82 -3.35
C HIS A 34 8.73 -3.82 -4.39
N LYS A 35 9.01 -4.38 -5.57
CA LYS A 35 8.04 -4.56 -6.65
C LYS A 35 7.64 -6.02 -6.69
N ILE A 36 6.33 -6.27 -6.63
CA ILE A 36 5.69 -7.56 -6.78
C ILE A 36 4.93 -7.53 -8.10
N SER A 37 5.24 -8.44 -9.02
CA SER A 37 4.49 -8.57 -10.27
C SER A 37 3.37 -9.58 -10.11
N ILE A 38 2.14 -9.18 -10.45
CA ILE A 38 1.00 -10.10 -10.49
C ILE A 38 1.09 -10.90 -11.79
N ALA A 39 1.74 -12.06 -11.71
CA ALA A 39 2.09 -12.88 -12.86
C ALA A 39 1.03 -13.97 -13.16
N THR A 40 0.25 -14.35 -12.15
CA THR A 40 -0.88 -15.26 -12.26
C THR A 40 -2.18 -14.46 -12.39
N VAL A 41 -3.12 -14.97 -13.18
CA VAL A 41 -4.47 -14.39 -13.26
C VAL A 41 -5.15 -14.60 -11.93
N PRO A 42 -5.54 -13.53 -11.21
CA PRO A 42 -6.17 -13.71 -9.93
C PRO A 42 -7.54 -14.38 -10.04
N ASP A 43 -7.83 -15.30 -9.11
CA ASP A 43 -9.12 -16.02 -9.07
C ASP A 43 -10.05 -15.54 -7.94
N GLY A 44 -9.60 -14.53 -7.19
CA GLY A 44 -10.31 -13.95 -6.07
C GLY A 44 -10.19 -14.73 -4.75
N SER A 45 -9.36 -15.76 -4.71
CA SER A 45 -8.76 -16.21 -3.47
C SER A 45 -7.61 -15.28 -3.06
N GLU A 46 -7.23 -15.36 -1.78
CA GLU A 46 -6.04 -14.69 -1.28
C GLU A 46 -4.79 -15.39 -1.84
N GLU A 47 -3.96 -14.63 -2.54
CA GLU A 47 -2.74 -15.11 -3.18
C GLU A 47 -1.52 -14.58 -2.44
N ASP A 48 -0.63 -15.50 -2.06
CA ASP A 48 0.71 -15.17 -1.59
C ASP A 48 1.55 -14.61 -2.74
N SER A 49 2.12 -13.43 -2.52
CA SER A 49 3.02 -12.79 -3.48
C SER A 49 4.41 -13.43 -3.53
N GLY A 50 4.76 -14.23 -2.53
CA GLY A 50 6.10 -14.77 -2.31
C GLY A 50 7.09 -13.73 -1.75
N PHE A 51 6.62 -12.55 -1.34
CA PHE A 51 7.42 -11.53 -0.68
C PHE A 51 7.07 -11.42 0.80
N ASP A 52 8.07 -11.72 1.63
CA ASP A 52 8.01 -11.50 3.08
C ASP A 52 8.63 -10.17 3.44
N LEU A 53 7.91 -9.38 4.23
CA LEU A 53 8.44 -8.18 4.84
C LEU A 53 9.49 -8.53 5.92
N PRO A 54 10.46 -7.63 6.18
CA PRO A 54 11.41 -7.85 7.26
C PRO A 54 10.71 -7.91 8.62
N VAL A 55 11.15 -8.84 9.47
CA VAL A 55 10.65 -9.05 10.85
C VAL A 55 10.57 -7.76 11.66
N LYS A 56 11.52 -6.83 11.43
CA LYS A 56 11.53 -5.49 12.00
C LYS A 56 11.58 -4.49 10.86
N GLY A 57 10.41 -4.02 10.46
CA GLY A 57 10.29 -2.99 9.46
C GLY A 57 9.08 -2.11 9.68
N VAL A 58 9.03 -1.05 8.91
CA VAL A 58 7.91 -0.11 8.91
C VAL A 58 7.43 0.02 7.47
N VAL A 59 6.19 -0.37 7.20
CA VAL A 59 5.55 -0.16 5.89
C VAL A 59 5.00 1.26 5.87
N LEU A 60 5.43 2.05 4.89
CA LEU A 60 5.08 3.46 4.77
C LEU A 60 3.89 3.68 3.84
N ASP A 61 3.85 2.96 2.72
CA ASP A 61 2.78 3.06 1.72
C ASP A 61 2.79 1.82 0.82
N VAL A 62 1.65 1.53 0.20
CA VAL A 62 1.49 0.49 -0.82
C VAL A 62 0.68 1.07 -1.98
N PHE A 63 1.08 0.77 -3.21
CA PHE A 63 0.40 1.23 -4.41
C PHE A 63 0.42 0.17 -5.50
N VAL A 64 -0.56 0.25 -6.42
CA VAL A 64 -0.72 -0.68 -7.54
C VAL A 64 -0.54 0.10 -8.83
N ASP A 65 0.39 -0.33 -9.69
CA ASP A 65 0.51 0.19 -11.05
C ASP A 65 -0.22 -0.73 -12.02
N VAL A 66 -1.33 -0.23 -12.58
CA VAL A 66 -2.16 -0.96 -13.52
C VAL A 66 -1.65 -0.69 -14.94
N THR A 67 -0.96 -1.67 -15.52
CA THR A 67 -0.39 -1.57 -16.87
C THR A 67 -1.34 -2.07 -17.95
N THR A 68 -2.16 -3.06 -17.62
CA THR A 68 -3.32 -3.49 -18.42
C THR A 68 -4.53 -3.55 -17.50
N ALA A 69 -5.53 -2.72 -17.78
CA ALA A 69 -6.73 -2.62 -16.97
C ALA A 69 -7.63 -3.84 -17.18
N GLU A 70 -8.26 -4.27 -16.08
CA GLU A 70 -9.32 -5.26 -16.13
C GLU A 70 -10.66 -4.54 -16.28
N VAL A 71 -11.33 -4.72 -17.42
CA VAL A 71 -12.54 -3.95 -17.76
C VAL A 71 -13.78 -4.83 -17.91
N THR A 72 -13.65 -6.15 -17.74
CA THR A 72 -14.72 -7.10 -17.99
C THR A 72 -15.65 -7.27 -16.79
N GLY A 73 -16.45 -6.25 -16.45
CA GLY A 73 -17.44 -6.39 -15.37
C GLY A 73 -17.59 -5.12 -14.55
N THR A 74 -18.39 -5.17 -13.49
CA THR A 74 -18.79 -3.96 -12.76
C THR A 74 -17.89 -3.59 -11.59
N THR A 75 -17.00 -4.48 -11.16
CA THR A 75 -16.14 -4.29 -9.97
C THR A 75 -14.85 -5.10 -10.14
N LYS A 76 -13.74 -4.40 -10.43
CA LYS A 76 -12.41 -4.98 -10.60
C LYS A 76 -11.50 -4.35 -9.56
N LEU A 77 -11.72 -4.81 -8.32
CA LEU A 77 -11.08 -4.26 -7.15
C LEU A 77 -10.00 -5.20 -6.64
N LEU A 78 -8.85 -4.66 -6.27
CA LEU A 78 -7.74 -5.41 -5.68
C LEU A 78 -7.55 -4.98 -4.22
N ASP A 79 -7.51 -5.97 -3.34
CA ASP A 79 -7.07 -5.82 -1.95
C ASP A 79 -5.59 -6.23 -1.87
N VAL A 80 -4.82 -5.55 -1.02
CA VAL A 80 -3.41 -5.88 -0.72
C VAL A 80 -3.20 -5.79 0.78
N GLY A 81 -2.53 -6.78 1.36
CA GLY A 81 -2.40 -6.88 2.81
C GLY A 81 -1.34 -7.87 3.27
N LEU A 82 -1.53 -8.36 4.49
CA LEU A 82 -0.76 -9.44 5.09
C LEU A 82 -1.60 -10.71 5.10
N ASP A 83 -0.96 -11.87 4.92
CA ASP A 83 -1.63 -13.18 4.88
C ASP A 83 -2.58 -13.34 6.07
N SER A 84 -3.89 -13.43 5.78
CA SER A 84 -4.92 -13.56 6.81
C SER A 84 -4.82 -14.86 7.62
N GLY A 85 -4.08 -15.85 7.14
CA GLY A 85 -3.71 -17.06 7.86
C GLY A 85 -2.64 -16.86 8.92
N GLU A 86 -1.87 -15.77 8.87
CA GLU A 86 -0.87 -15.41 9.87
C GLU A 86 -1.52 -14.70 11.08
N ALA A 87 -0.91 -14.87 12.26
CA ALA A 87 -1.43 -14.24 13.46
C ALA A 87 -1.22 -12.71 13.40
N GLY A 88 -2.32 -11.96 13.30
CA GLY A 88 -2.29 -10.51 13.08
C GLY A 88 -2.24 -10.12 11.60
N GLY A 89 -2.43 -11.08 10.70
CA GLY A 89 -2.62 -10.84 9.27
C GLY A 89 -3.95 -10.17 8.95
N ASP A 90 -3.99 -9.50 7.81
CA ASP A 90 -5.14 -8.72 7.33
C ASP A 90 -5.02 -8.56 5.81
N ALA A 91 -5.78 -9.34 5.05
CA ALA A 91 -5.68 -9.46 3.59
C ALA A 91 -5.95 -8.13 2.84
N ASN A 92 -6.67 -7.20 3.47
CA ASN A 92 -6.93 -5.86 2.95
C ASN A 92 -6.30 -4.76 3.84
N GLY A 93 -5.29 -5.15 4.61
CA GLY A 93 -4.65 -4.31 5.62
C GLY A 93 -3.91 -3.10 5.05
N PHE A 94 -3.36 -3.16 3.83
CA PHE A 94 -2.64 -2.03 3.23
C PHE A 94 -3.48 -1.26 2.22
N LEU A 95 -4.12 -1.97 1.29
CA LEU A 95 -5.05 -1.43 0.32
C LEU A 95 -6.35 -2.23 0.37
N THR A 96 -7.47 -1.52 0.34
CA THR A 96 -8.77 -2.16 0.23
C THR A 96 -9.53 -1.64 -0.98
N GLY A 97 -10.00 -2.55 -1.82
CA GLY A 97 -10.90 -2.24 -2.93
C GLY A 97 -10.32 -1.26 -3.96
N ILE A 98 -9.04 -1.36 -4.30
CA ILE A 98 -8.41 -0.46 -5.28
C ILE A 98 -8.90 -0.76 -6.68
N ASP A 99 -9.33 0.29 -7.41
CA ASP A 99 -9.83 0.16 -8.77
C ASP A 99 -8.73 -0.20 -9.78
N CYS A 100 -8.85 -1.39 -10.36
CA CYS A 100 -7.98 -1.89 -11.42
C CYS A 100 -8.61 -1.81 -12.82
N ALA A 101 -9.79 -1.19 -12.95
CA ALA A 101 -10.37 -0.85 -14.26
C ALA A 101 -9.75 0.41 -14.89
N SER A 102 -8.95 1.14 -14.12
CA SER A 102 -8.28 2.37 -14.54
C SER A 102 -6.76 2.16 -14.65
N LEU A 103 -6.16 2.57 -15.78
CA LEU A 103 -4.72 2.49 -15.99
C LEU A 103 -3.93 3.45 -15.07
N GLY A 104 -2.71 3.05 -14.75
CA GLY A 104 -1.72 3.85 -14.03
C GLY A 104 -1.65 3.55 -12.54
N LEU A 105 -0.99 4.47 -11.83
CA LEU A 105 -0.69 4.31 -10.41
C LEU A 105 -1.90 4.60 -9.52
N GLN A 106 -2.37 3.58 -8.82
CA GLN A 106 -3.47 3.63 -7.86
C GLN A 106 -2.92 3.62 -6.44
N LYS A 107 -3.48 4.48 -5.58
CA LYS A 107 -3.12 4.59 -4.16
C LYS A 107 -4.37 4.58 -3.26
N GLY A 108 -4.19 4.14 -2.02
CA GLY A 108 -5.21 4.20 -0.98
C GLY A 108 -5.64 5.65 -0.65
N THR A 109 -6.92 5.83 -0.35
CA THR A 109 -7.47 7.10 0.14
C THR A 109 -8.30 6.90 1.41
N LEU A 110 -8.43 7.93 2.24
CA LEU A 110 -9.30 7.96 3.43
C LEU A 110 -10.58 8.78 3.18
N LEU A 111 -11.08 8.77 1.94
CA LEU A 111 -12.31 9.50 1.62
C LEU A 111 -13.52 8.78 2.23
N ASN A 112 -14.36 9.52 2.95
CA ASN A 112 -15.59 9.00 3.60
C ASN A 112 -16.54 8.25 2.65
N SER A 113 -16.49 8.53 1.34
CA SER A 113 -17.34 7.88 0.33
C SER A 113 -16.74 6.60 -0.29
N GLY A 114 -15.56 6.16 0.14
CA GLY A 114 -14.85 5.05 -0.50
C GLY A 114 -13.39 4.99 -0.06
N GLN A 115 -13.18 4.69 1.23
CA GLN A 115 -11.84 4.46 1.77
C GLN A 115 -11.22 3.25 1.09
N THR A 116 -10.01 3.45 0.58
CA THR A 116 -9.20 2.40 -0.05
C THR A 116 -7.82 2.24 0.59
N LEU A 117 -7.48 3.10 1.55
CA LEU A 117 -6.33 2.88 2.44
C LEU A 117 -6.73 1.86 3.51
N GLY A 118 -6.00 0.77 3.60
CA GLY A 118 -6.29 -0.35 4.51
C GLY A 118 -6.06 0.00 5.98
N ALA A 119 -6.58 -0.85 6.86
CA ALA A 119 -6.60 -0.62 8.31
C ALA A 119 -5.21 -0.66 8.97
N LEU A 120 -4.21 -1.30 8.36
CA LEU A 120 -2.84 -1.33 8.87
C LEU A 120 -2.08 -0.03 8.56
N LEU A 121 -2.55 0.78 7.60
CA LEU A 121 -1.95 2.07 7.23
C LEU A 121 -2.75 3.27 7.75
N ALA A 122 -3.68 3.04 8.69
CA ALA A 122 -4.50 4.09 9.26
C ALA A 122 -4.79 3.83 10.74
N VAL A 123 -4.93 4.90 11.50
CA VAL A 123 -5.34 4.84 12.91
C VAL A 123 -6.52 5.78 13.14
N ASP A 124 -7.40 5.43 14.08
CA ASP A 124 -8.46 6.32 14.56
C ASP A 124 -7.89 7.26 15.63
N GLU A 125 -7.60 8.50 15.25
CA GLU A 125 -6.94 9.49 16.12
C GLU A 125 -7.78 9.79 17.39
N GLY A 126 -9.11 9.66 17.29
CA GLY A 126 -10.05 10.07 18.34
C GLY A 126 -10.96 8.96 18.89
N GLY A 127 -10.91 7.76 18.35
CA GLY A 127 -11.86 6.68 18.67
C GLY A 127 -13.28 6.94 18.14
N THR A 128 -13.43 7.89 17.22
CA THR A 128 -14.71 8.34 16.64
C THR A 128 -14.83 7.99 15.15
N GLY A 129 -13.91 7.18 14.62
CA GLY A 129 -13.80 6.83 13.21
C GLY A 129 -13.07 7.89 12.37
N GLU A 130 -12.35 8.82 13.00
CA GLU A 130 -11.52 9.79 12.27
C GLU A 130 -10.18 9.15 11.96
N LEU A 131 -10.09 8.57 10.77
CA LEU A 131 -8.89 7.89 10.32
C LEU A 131 -7.86 8.88 9.81
N VAL A 132 -6.63 8.71 10.27
CA VAL A 132 -5.45 9.41 9.77
C VAL A 132 -4.41 8.40 9.28
N PRO A 133 -3.64 8.69 8.23
CA PRO A 133 -2.61 7.78 7.75
C PRO A 133 -1.51 7.57 8.80
N GLU A 134 -1.18 6.32 9.08
CA GLU A 134 -0.11 5.94 10.01
C GLU A 134 0.67 4.75 9.43
N PRO A 135 2.03 4.77 9.42
CA PRO A 135 2.81 3.63 8.96
C PRO A 135 2.58 2.36 9.79
N HIS A 136 2.56 1.21 9.12
CA HIS A 136 2.44 -0.07 9.81
C HIS A 136 3.79 -0.53 10.37
N VAL A 137 3.87 -0.80 11.67
CA VAL A 137 5.08 -1.33 12.31
C VAL A 137 4.99 -2.84 12.44
N LEU A 138 5.96 -3.53 11.83
CA LEU A 138 6.05 -4.98 11.87
C LEU A 138 6.68 -5.45 13.18
N ASN A 139 6.09 -6.52 13.73
CA ASN A 139 6.61 -7.20 14.92
C ASN A 139 7.10 -8.64 14.62
N GLY A 140 7.10 -9.04 13.34
CA GLY A 140 7.58 -10.34 12.88
C GLY A 140 6.57 -11.49 12.96
N THR A 141 5.30 -11.22 13.22
CA THR A 141 4.26 -12.27 13.33
C THR A 141 3.58 -12.50 11.98
N ALA A 142 3.03 -11.45 11.40
CA ALA A 142 2.53 -11.44 10.03
C ALA A 142 3.49 -10.62 9.17
N VAL A 143 3.98 -11.22 8.08
CA VAL A 143 5.00 -10.65 7.20
C VAL A 143 4.75 -10.96 5.74
N SER A 144 4.00 -12.01 5.43
CA SER A 144 3.76 -12.48 4.07
C SER A 144 2.80 -11.52 3.38
N VAL A 145 3.24 -10.88 2.29
CA VAL A 145 2.39 -9.93 1.55
C VAL A 145 1.46 -10.71 0.63
N THR A 146 0.16 -10.44 0.71
CA THR A 146 -0.87 -11.07 -0.11
C THR A 146 -1.64 -10.05 -0.93
N TYR A 147 -2.30 -10.55 -1.98
CA TYR A 147 -3.28 -9.78 -2.73
C TYR A 147 -4.53 -10.63 -3.00
N THR A 148 -5.68 -9.97 -3.06
CA THR A 148 -6.96 -10.65 -3.32
C THR A 148 -7.76 -9.86 -4.34
N ALA A 149 -8.15 -10.52 -5.43
CA ALA A 149 -9.04 -9.94 -6.42
C ALA A 149 -10.51 -10.06 -6.01
N SER A 150 -11.34 -9.08 -6.38
CA SER A 150 -12.76 -9.10 -5.99
C SER A 150 -13.60 -10.21 -6.65
N ALA A 151 -13.07 -10.93 -7.65
CA ALA A 151 -13.76 -12.00 -8.39
C ALA A 151 -12.78 -12.86 -9.22
N ALA A 152 -13.25 -14.04 -9.67
CA ALA A 152 -12.50 -14.97 -10.52
C ALA A 152 -12.52 -14.61 -12.02
N ASP A 153 -12.26 -13.35 -12.36
CA ASP A 153 -12.38 -12.82 -13.73
C ASP A 153 -11.39 -11.67 -13.95
N TRP A 154 -10.10 -11.99 -14.06
CA TRP A 154 -9.00 -11.02 -14.18
C TRP A 154 -8.03 -11.37 -15.31
N ALA A 155 -8.54 -12.01 -16.37
CA ALA A 155 -7.70 -12.60 -17.42
C ALA A 155 -6.91 -11.55 -18.21
N GLU A 156 -7.39 -10.31 -18.27
CA GLU A 156 -6.77 -9.20 -18.97
C GLU A 156 -5.81 -8.41 -18.07
N PHE A 157 -5.99 -8.47 -16.75
CA PHE A 157 -5.24 -7.67 -15.81
C PHE A 157 -3.73 -7.91 -15.90
N VAL A 158 -2.96 -6.83 -15.95
CA VAL A 158 -1.51 -6.85 -15.71
C VAL A 158 -1.16 -5.67 -14.82
N GLY A 159 -0.57 -5.94 -13.68
CA GLY A 159 -0.16 -4.90 -12.75
C GLY A 159 0.98 -5.31 -11.83
N ASP A 160 1.54 -4.30 -11.19
CA ASP A 160 2.60 -4.44 -10.20
C ASP A 160 2.16 -3.81 -8.88
N ILE A 161 2.36 -4.51 -7.77
CA ILE A 161 2.24 -3.95 -6.43
C ILE A 161 3.61 -3.43 -6.02
N TYR A 162 3.65 -2.25 -5.44
CA TYR A 162 4.85 -1.69 -4.85
C TYR A 162 4.64 -1.47 -3.36
N VAL A 163 5.53 -2.05 -2.57
CA VAL A 163 5.55 -1.88 -1.12
C VAL A 163 6.72 -0.97 -0.77
N VAL A 164 6.44 0.17 -0.14
CA VAL A 164 7.46 1.09 0.39
C VAL A 164 7.63 0.82 1.87
N TYR A 165 8.85 0.46 2.28
CA TYR A 165 9.12 0.08 3.66
C TYR A 165 10.53 0.48 4.10
N ILE A 166 10.74 0.53 5.40
CA ILE A 166 12.05 0.68 6.04
C ILE A 166 12.38 -0.65 6.70
N GLU A 167 13.62 -1.11 6.54
CA GLU A 167 14.17 -2.23 7.30
C GLU A 167 15.07 -1.68 8.42
N MET A 168 14.95 -2.25 9.63
CA MET A 168 15.57 -1.74 10.86
C MET A 168 16.59 -2.67 11.49
#